data_AF-A0A7M3BLT8-F1
#
_entry.id   AF-A0A7M3BLT8-F1
#
_cell.length_a   1.000
_cell.length_b   1.000
_cell.length_c   1.000
_cell.angle_alpha   90.00
_cell.angle_beta   90.00
_cell.angle_gamma   90.00
#
_symmetry.space_group_name_H-M   'P 1'
#
loop_
_entity.id
_entity.type
_entity.pdbx_description
1 polymer ?
#
loop_
_entity_poly.entity_id
_entity_poly.type
_entity_poly.pdbx_seq_one_letter_code
_entity_poly.pdbx_strand_id
1 'polypeptide(L)' 'ITVEDTGGAEIDTSAMAHLSLSTPEERRLHAIAFHEWVTVRTASNMPPVSGSRIGIPDGPGLGIDVVPDLLGAPFFEVGS' A
#
# COMPACT_ATOMS: atom_id res chain seq x y z
N ILE A 1 -14.14 -8.88 -8.64
CA ILE A 1 -13.11 -7.91 -9.09
C ILE A 1 -11.87 -8.17 -8.28
N THR A 2 -10.76 -8.41 -8.96
CA THR A 2 -9.43 -8.37 -8.36
C THR A 2 -8.96 -6.93 -8.39
N VAL A 3 -8.49 -6.43 -7.25
CA VAL A 3 -7.85 -5.10 -7.17
C VAL A 3 -6.39 -5.35 -6.82
N GLU A 4 -5.51 -5.01 -7.75
CA GLU A 4 -4.07 -5.21 -7.66
C GLU A 4 -3.33 -4.13 -8.45
N ASP A 5 -2.01 -4.07 -8.26
CA ASP A 5 -1.07 -3.35 -9.11
C ASP A 5 -0.04 -4.37 -9.67
N THR A 6 0.88 -3.92 -10.52
CA THR A 6 1.97 -4.74 -11.08
C THR A 6 2.89 -5.29 -9.98
N GLY A 7 3.01 -4.56 -8.86
CA GLY A 7 3.82 -4.90 -7.68
C GLY A 7 4.21 -3.64 -6.91
N GLY A 8 4.90 -3.82 -5.78
CA GLY A 8 5.47 -2.71 -5.02
C GLY A 8 5.50 -2.93 -3.51
N ALA A 9 5.50 -1.83 -2.75
CA ALA A 9 5.69 -1.78 -1.30
C ALA A 9 4.50 -1.10 -0.60
N GLU A 10 4.70 -0.53 0.59
CA GLU A 10 3.59 -0.06 1.43
C GLU A 10 2.76 1.08 0.81
N ILE A 11 3.36 1.96 0.00
CA ILE A 11 2.65 3.08 -0.62
C ILE A 11 1.57 2.60 -1.61
N ASP A 12 1.94 1.78 -2.60
CA ASP A 12 0.97 1.19 -3.54
C ASP A 12 0.02 0.23 -2.84
N THR A 13 0.53 -0.58 -1.90
CA THR A 13 -0.28 -1.62 -1.27
C THR A 13 -1.37 -0.97 -0.41
N SER A 14 -1.09 0.17 0.25
CA SER A 14 -2.13 0.93 0.95
C SER A 14 -3.19 1.46 -0.03
N ALA A 15 -2.77 2.10 -1.12
CA ALA A 15 -3.72 2.63 -2.13
C ALA A 15 -4.62 1.51 -2.71
N MET A 16 -4.02 0.38 -3.07
CA MET A 16 -4.72 -0.81 -3.55
C MET A 16 -5.67 -1.38 -2.49
N ALA A 17 -5.25 -1.49 -1.23
CA ALA A 17 -6.09 -1.98 -0.14
C ALA A 17 -7.31 -1.08 0.09
N HIS A 18 -7.13 0.25 0.10
CA HIS A 18 -8.25 1.20 0.17
C HIS A 18 -9.22 1.04 -1.00
N LEU A 19 -8.73 0.92 -2.23
CA LEU A 19 -9.59 0.71 -3.41
C LEU A 19 -10.34 -0.62 -3.33
N SER A 20 -9.67 -1.69 -2.90
CA SER A 20 -10.30 -3.01 -2.66
C SER A 20 -11.41 -2.90 -1.61
N LEU A 21 -11.14 -2.25 -0.47
CA LEU A 21 -12.12 -2.07 0.60
C LEU A 21 -13.29 -1.15 0.20
N SER A 22 -13.10 -0.25 -0.76
CA SER A 22 -14.18 0.56 -1.35
C SER A 22 -15.07 -0.20 -2.34
N THR A 23 -14.65 -1.40 -2.77
CA THR A 23 -15.45 -2.28 -3.63
C THR A 23 -16.46 -3.06 -2.77
N PRO A 24 -17.76 -3.13 -3.14
CA PRO A 24 -18.74 -3.94 -2.42
C PRO A 24 -18.26 -5.38 -2.23
N GLU A 25 -18.45 -5.94 -1.03
CA GLU A 25 -17.92 -7.24 -0.64
C GLU A 25 -18.34 -8.35 -1.62
N GLU A 26 -19.61 -8.36 -2.04
CA GLU A 26 -20.16 -9.30 -3.03
C GLU A 26 -19.46 -9.26 -4.41
N ARG A 27 -18.72 -8.19 -4.70
CA ARG A 27 -17.96 -7.98 -5.95
C ARG A 27 -16.45 -8.07 -5.72
N ARG A 28 -15.97 -8.23 -4.50
CA ARG A 28 -14.54 -8.27 -4.15
C ARG A 28 -14.04 -9.71 -4.22
N LEU A 29 -13.17 -10.01 -5.19
CA LEU A 29 -12.67 -11.36 -5.41
C LEU A 29 -11.36 -11.59 -4.65
N HIS A 30 -10.36 -10.74 -4.90
CA HIS A 30 -9.01 -10.90 -4.35
C HIS A 30 -8.26 -9.57 -4.33
N ALA A 31 -7.29 -9.45 -3.41
CA ALA A 31 -6.26 -8.42 -3.35
C ALA A 31 -4.99 -9.06 -2.76
N ILE A 32 -3.82 -8.45 -2.97
CA ILE A 32 -2.53 -9.05 -2.61
C ILE A 32 -1.63 -8.10 -1.83
N ALA A 33 -0.96 -8.60 -0.80
CA ALA A 33 -0.02 -7.82 0.01
C ALA A 33 1.39 -7.83 -0.60
N PHE A 34 1.62 -7.07 -1.69
CA PHE A 34 2.94 -7.05 -2.36
C PHE A 34 4.08 -6.61 -1.43
N HIS A 35 3.82 -5.69 -0.49
CA HIS A 35 4.81 -5.26 0.49
C HIS A 35 5.38 -6.42 1.35
N GLU A 36 4.67 -7.53 1.51
CA GLU A 36 5.17 -8.73 2.23
C GLU A 36 6.13 -9.58 1.37
N TRP A 37 6.27 -9.30 0.07
CA TRP A 37 7.10 -10.07 -0.86
C TRP A 37 8.46 -9.42 -1.15
N VAL A 38 8.67 -8.20 -0.64
CA VAL A 38 9.89 -7.41 -0.86
C VAL A 38 10.63 -7.20 0.46
N THR A 39 11.92 -6.86 0.36
CA THR A 39 12.79 -6.69 1.54
C THR A 39 13.10 -5.23 1.87
N VAL A 40 12.69 -4.29 1.01
CA VAL A 40 12.88 -2.85 1.19
C VAL A 40 11.52 -2.20 1.41
N ARG A 41 11.46 -1.31 2.40
CA ARG A 41 10.25 -0.62 2.82
C ARG A 41 10.21 0.81 2.33
N THR A 42 9.00 1.31 2.14
CA THR A 42 8.68 2.70 1.76
C THR A 42 7.90 3.44 2.84
N ALA A 43 7.26 2.73 3.78
CA ALA A 43 6.56 3.31 4.93
C ALA A 43 6.69 2.49 6.23
N SER A 44 6.66 3.17 7.39
CA SER A 44 6.76 2.57 8.73
C SER A 44 5.43 2.04 9.27
N ASN A 45 4.34 2.79 9.09
CA ASN A 45 2.96 2.32 9.32
C ASN A 45 2.44 1.68 8.03
N MET A 46 2.24 0.37 8.04
CA MET A 46 1.97 -0.44 6.85
C MET A 46 0.57 -1.07 6.89
N PRO A 47 -0.01 -1.44 5.73
CA PRO A 47 -1.24 -2.22 5.70
C PRO A 47 -1.09 -3.51 6.52
N PRO A 48 -1.92 -3.77 7.55
CA PRO A 48 -1.74 -4.94 8.39
C PRO A 48 -2.09 -6.22 7.64
N VAL A 49 -1.32 -7.28 7.87
CA VAL A 49 -1.58 -8.61 7.33
C VAL A 49 -1.83 -9.59 8.48
N SER A 50 -2.93 -10.32 8.40
CA SER A 50 -3.31 -11.35 9.37
C SER A 50 -3.80 -12.59 8.64
N GLY A 51 -2.95 -13.63 8.58
CA GLY A 51 -3.24 -14.84 7.82
C GLY A 51 -3.38 -14.52 6.32
N SER A 52 -4.50 -14.91 5.71
CA SER A 52 -4.80 -14.65 4.30
C SER A 52 -5.54 -13.33 4.04
N ARG A 53 -5.49 -12.38 4.97
CA ARG A 53 -6.19 -11.10 4.88
C ARG A 53 -5.24 -9.93 5.04
N ILE A 54 -5.44 -8.92 4.19
CA ILE A 54 -4.83 -7.59 4.29
C ILE A 54 -5.89 -6.58 4.74
N GLY A 55 -5.49 -5.63 5.58
CA GLY A 55 -6.29 -4.48 6.00
C GLY A 55 -5.78 -3.16 5.44
N ILE A 56 -6.24 -2.05 6.02
CA ILE A 56 -5.71 -0.71 5.77
C ILE A 56 -5.03 -0.19 7.03
N PRO A 57 -4.00 0.67 6.93
CA PRO A 57 -3.38 1.29 8.10
C PRO A 57 -4.37 2.20 8.83
N ASP A 58 -4.13 2.41 10.13
CA ASP A 58 -4.87 3.41 10.91
C ASP A 58 -4.43 4.83 10.53
N GLY A 59 -5.38 5.76 10.45
CA GLY A 59 -5.12 7.18 10.21
C GLY A 59 -5.84 7.75 8.97
N PRO A 60 -5.71 9.06 8.72
CA PRO A 60 -6.32 9.70 7.56
C PRO A 60 -5.59 9.40 6.25
N GLY A 61 -6.30 9.52 5.13
CA GLY A 61 -5.73 9.30 3.79
C GLY A 61 -5.34 7.85 3.59
N LEU A 62 -4.11 7.60 3.11
CA LEU A 62 -3.54 6.25 2.99
C LEU A 62 -3.10 5.66 4.33
N GLY A 63 -3.13 6.43 5.42
CA GLY A 63 -2.75 5.99 6.77
C GLY A 63 -1.29 5.57 6.93
N ILE A 64 -0.44 5.69 5.91
CA ILE A 64 0.96 5.28 5.96
C ILE A 64 1.87 6.40 6.45
N ASP A 65 2.97 6.02 7.09
CA ASP A 65 4.06 6.93 7.49
C ASP A 65 5.26 6.69 6.57
N VAL A 66 5.43 7.50 5.51
CA VAL A 66 6.53 7.33 4.54
C VAL A 66 7.89 7.42 5.25
N VAL A 67 8.86 6.60 4.81
CA VAL A 67 10.25 6.62 5.30
C VAL A 67 11.16 7.29 4.26
N PRO A 68 11.37 8.62 4.31
CA PRO A 68 12.05 9.35 3.22
C PRO A 68 13.52 8.94 3.06
N ASP A 69 14.19 8.58 4.15
CA ASP A 69 15.59 8.14 4.13
C ASP A 69 15.80 6.90 3.25
N LEU A 70 14.78 6.03 3.12
CA LEU A 70 14.83 4.85 2.24
C LEU A 70 14.48 5.17 0.78
N LEU A 71 13.72 6.25 0.55
CA LEU A 71 13.44 6.74 -0.81
C LEU A 71 14.65 7.48 -1.40
N GLY A 72 15.45 8.12 -0.54
CA GLY A 72 16.61 8.91 -0.94
C GLY A 72 16.24 10.28 -1.50
N ALA A 73 17.23 10.95 -2.10
CA ALA A 73 17.02 12.25 -2.71
C ALA A 73 16.14 12.13 -3.97
N PRO A 74 15.22 13.09 -4.21
CA PRO A 74 14.43 13.12 -5.44
C PRO A 74 15.33 13.14 -6.69
N PHE A 75 15.02 12.28 -7.66
CA PHE A 75 15.70 12.30 -8.96
C PHE A 75 15.25 13.47 -9.85
N PHE A 76 14.06 14.01 -9.59
CA PHE A 76 13.45 15.06 -10.38
C PHE A 76 12.46 15.88 -9.54
N GLU A 77 12.54 17.20 -9.66
CA GLU A 77 11.64 18.16 -9.01
C GLU A 77 11.16 19.18 -10.04
N VAL A 78 9.90 19.59 -9.94
CA VAL A 78 9.31 20.62 -10.82
C VAL A 78 8.79 21.76 -9.96
N GLY A 79 9.32 22.96 -10.20
CA GLY A 79 8.90 24.18 -9.51
C GLY A 79 9.49 24.29 -8.11
N SER A 80 10.57 25.05 -8.01
CA SER A 80 11.12 25.59 -6.75
C SER A 80 10.39 26.86 -6.36
#